data_AF-A0A537R963-F1
#
_entry.id   AF-A0A537R963-F1
#
_cell.length_a   1.000
_cell.length_b   1.000
_cell.length_c   1.000
_cell.angle_alpha   90.00
_cell.angle_beta   90.00
_cell.angle_gamma   90.00
#
_symmetry.space_group_name_H-M   'P 1'
#
loop_
_entity.id
_entity.type
_entity.pdbx_description
1 polymer ?
#
loop_
_entity_poly.entity_id
_entity_poly.type
_entity_poly.pdbx_seq_one_letter_code
_entity_poly.pdbx_strand_id
1 'polypeptide(L)'
;MRQAPSPDAPLDTEALKGERVSVYETEEGWARGKLEADGYMGFLPARALRAPGAPPTHKVAALRTLVFPGPSIKLPPLEALPLGARLAVARMEPPFAVAAGGGFVPARHLASLDEKESDFVAVAERFLGAPYLWGGKT
;
A
#
# COMPACT_ATOMS: atom_id res chain seq x y z
N MET A 1 -5.68 10.65 -2.39
CA MET A 1 -5.46 11.79 -3.30
C MET A 1 -6.66 12.69 -3.21
N ARG A 2 -6.42 14.00 -3.19
CA ARG A 2 -7.43 15.02 -2.92
C ARG A 2 -7.58 15.97 -4.10
N GLN A 3 -8.70 16.68 -4.13
CA GLN A 3 -9.02 17.66 -5.18
C GLN A 3 -8.13 18.91 -5.15
N ALA A 4 -7.59 19.25 -3.98
CA ALA A 4 -6.73 20.43 -3.77
C ALA A 4 -5.57 20.09 -2.81
N PRO A 5 -4.48 20.88 -2.81
CA PRO A 5 -3.33 20.70 -1.92
C PRO A 5 -3.64 21.19 -0.49
N SER A 6 -4.65 20.61 0.14
CA SER A 6 -5.11 20.96 1.48
C SER A 6 -5.54 19.70 2.24
N PRO A 7 -5.26 19.60 3.56
CA PRO A 7 -5.69 18.45 4.36
C PRO A 7 -7.22 18.33 4.44
N ASP A 8 -7.93 19.44 4.29
CA ASP A 8 -9.40 19.51 4.38
C ASP A 8 -10.09 19.32 3.02
N ALA A 9 -9.32 19.24 1.93
CA ALA A 9 -9.88 19.03 0.60
C ALA A 9 -10.54 17.65 0.47
N PRO A 10 -11.66 17.54 -0.29
CA PRO A 10 -12.32 16.26 -0.54
C PRO A 10 -11.36 15.18 -1.05
N LEU A 11 -11.59 13.94 -0.60
CA LEU A 11 -10.87 12.77 -1.08
C LEU A 11 -11.50 12.28 -2.39
N ASP A 12 -10.69 11.97 -3.40
CA ASP A 12 -11.19 11.35 -4.64
C ASP A 12 -10.86 9.86 -4.74
N THR A 13 -9.67 9.47 -4.27
CA THR A 13 -9.15 8.09 -4.28
C THR A 13 -8.06 7.93 -3.23
N GLU A 14 -7.50 6.74 -3.04
CA GLU A 14 -6.31 6.48 -2.23
C GLU A 14 -5.18 5.87 -3.07
N ALA A 15 -3.95 6.10 -2.64
CA ALA A 15 -2.77 5.46 -3.21
C ALA A 15 -2.28 4.39 -2.23
N LEU A 16 -2.04 3.16 -2.70
CA LEU A 16 -1.50 2.09 -1.87
C LEU A 16 0.02 2.18 -1.78
N LYS A 17 0.58 1.71 -0.66
CA LYS A 17 2.03 1.56 -0.54
C LYS A 17 2.56 0.68 -1.68
N GLY A 18 3.54 1.21 -2.40
CA GLY A 18 4.18 0.51 -3.52
C GLY A 18 3.56 0.79 -4.89
N GLU A 19 2.41 1.46 -4.97
CA GLU A 19 1.96 2.06 -6.23
C GLU A 19 2.93 3.15 -6.70
N ARG A 20 2.96 3.38 -8.01
CA ARG A 20 3.81 4.41 -8.63
C ARG A 20 2.96 5.64 -8.93
N VAL A 21 3.57 6.80 -8.74
CA VAL A 21 2.95 8.10 -8.99
C VAL A 21 3.89 8.91 -9.88
N SER A 22 3.41 9.38 -11.02
CA SER A 22 4.08 10.45 -11.77
C SER A 22 3.80 11.78 -11.08
N VAL A 23 4.84 12.46 -10.62
CA VAL A 23 4.74 13.77 -9.95
C VAL A 23 5.02 14.88 -10.95
N TYR A 24 4.10 15.84 -11.05
CA TYR A 24 4.22 16.97 -12.00
C TYR A 24 4.72 18.24 -11.31
N GLU A 25 4.26 18.49 -10.09
CA GLU A 25 4.62 19.65 -9.29
C GLU A 25 4.67 19.26 -7.82
N THR A 26 5.49 19.98 -7.06
CA THR A 26 5.54 19.88 -5.60
C THR A 26 5.67 21.28 -5.02
N GLU A 27 4.71 21.67 -4.20
CA GLU A 27 4.61 22.99 -3.61
C GLU A 27 4.01 22.86 -2.20
N GLU A 28 4.57 23.60 -1.24
CA GLU A 28 4.08 23.68 0.15
C GLU A 28 3.78 22.30 0.81
N GLY A 29 4.60 21.29 0.52
CA GLY A 29 4.46 19.95 1.11
C GLY A 29 3.39 19.06 0.46
N TRP A 30 2.82 19.49 -0.66
CA TRP A 30 1.90 18.72 -1.51
C TRP A 30 2.53 18.41 -2.85
N ALA A 31 2.20 17.26 -3.40
CA ALA A 31 2.55 16.85 -4.75
C ALA A 31 1.27 16.67 -5.57
N ARG A 32 1.17 17.30 -6.75
CA ARG A 32 0.17 16.92 -7.75
C ARG A 32 0.74 15.80 -8.59
N GLY A 33 0.03 14.69 -8.66
CA GLY A 33 0.50 13.53 -9.38
C GLY A 33 -0.62 12.68 -9.97
N LYS A 34 -0.20 11.70 -10.76
CA LYS A 34 -1.08 10.71 -11.38
C LYS A 34 -0.66 9.31 -10.95
N LEU A 35 -1.60 8.49 -10.48
CA LEU A 35 -1.36 7.07 -10.24
C LEU A 35 -1.13 6.35 -11.56
N GLU A 36 -0.05 5.58 -11.65
CA GLU A 36 0.25 4.79 -12.86
C GLU A 36 -0.72 3.61 -13.03
N ALA A 37 -1.30 3.12 -11.93
CA ALA A 37 -2.12 1.91 -11.95
C ALA A 37 -3.50 2.12 -12.60
N ASP A 38 -4.12 3.27 -12.38
CA ASP A 38 -5.49 3.58 -12.81
C ASP A 38 -5.63 4.96 -13.48
N GLY A 39 -4.54 5.73 -13.57
CA GLY A 39 -4.53 7.04 -14.22
C GLY A 39 -5.14 8.17 -13.41
N TYR A 40 -5.54 7.93 -12.15
CA TYR A 40 -6.20 8.93 -11.33
C TYR A 40 -5.24 10.08 -10.99
N MET A 41 -5.71 11.33 -11.16
CA MET A 41 -4.93 12.53 -10.85
C MET A 41 -5.45 13.21 -9.59
N GLY A 42 -4.54 13.81 -8.83
CA GLY A 42 -4.90 14.60 -7.64
C GLY A 42 -3.70 14.95 -6.79
N PHE A 43 -3.97 15.50 -5.61
CA PHE A 43 -2.96 15.96 -4.67
C PHE A 43 -2.71 14.93 -3.56
N LEU A 44 -1.44 14.76 -3.19
CA LEU A 44 -1.02 13.90 -2.09
C LEU A 44 0.07 14.60 -1.26
N PRO A 45 0.17 14.32 0.05
CA PRO A 45 1.27 14.86 0.85
C PRO A 45 2.61 14.40 0.27
N ALA A 46 3.52 15.33 -0.03
CA ALA A 46 4.83 15.02 -0.59
C ALA A 46 5.63 14.06 0.31
N ARG A 47 5.44 14.16 1.63
CA ARG A 47 6.05 13.24 2.63
C ARG A 47 5.61 11.78 2.52
N ALA A 48 4.48 11.50 1.86
CA ALA A 48 4.01 10.13 1.61
C ALA A 48 4.72 9.48 0.41
N LEU A 49 5.44 10.28 -0.38
CA LEU A 49 6.22 9.82 -1.52
C LEU A 49 7.66 9.54 -1.12
N ARG A 50 8.28 8.64 -1.89
CA ARG A 50 9.71 8.39 -1.87
C ARG A 50 10.19 8.14 -3.29
N ALA A 51 11.46 8.40 -3.55
CA ALA A 51 12.10 7.99 -4.80
C ALA A 51 11.86 6.48 -5.03
N PRO A 52 11.63 6.05 -6.28
CA PRO A 52 11.46 4.64 -6.58
C PRO A 52 12.64 3.81 -6.06
N GLY A 53 12.35 2.86 -5.17
CA GLY A 53 13.31 1.83 -4.75
C GLY A 53 13.24 0.60 -5.67
N ALA A 54 13.72 -0.54 -5.14
CA ALA A 54 13.59 -1.83 -5.81
C ALA A 54 12.14 -2.08 -6.28
N PRO A 55 11.95 -2.69 -7.47
CA PRO A 55 10.62 -3.01 -7.95
C PRO A 55 9.93 -3.98 -6.97
N PRO A 56 8.62 -3.83 -6.73
CA PRO A 56 7.90 -4.77 -5.89
C PRO A 56 7.94 -6.16 -6.51
N THR A 57 7.99 -7.18 -5.66
CA THR A 57 7.98 -8.61 -6.06
C THR A 57 6.77 -9.34 -5.49
N HIS A 58 6.17 -8.79 -4.44
CA HIS A 58 5.01 -9.36 -3.76
C HIS A 58 3.95 -8.31 -3.51
N LYS A 59 2.73 -8.79 -3.25
CA LYS A 59 1.60 -8.01 -2.74
C LYS A 59 1.06 -8.62 -1.46
N VAL A 60 0.43 -7.79 -0.64
CA VAL A 60 -0.34 -8.25 0.52
C VAL A 60 -1.61 -8.94 0.01
N ALA A 61 -1.84 -10.18 0.44
CA ALA A 61 -3.01 -11.01 0.12
C ALA A 61 -4.00 -11.14 1.30
N ALA A 62 -3.56 -10.85 2.52
CA ALA A 62 -4.47 -10.67 3.66
C ALA A 62 -5.20 -9.32 3.58
N LEU A 63 -6.39 -9.20 4.20
CA LEU A 63 -7.11 -7.91 4.30
C LEU A 63 -6.23 -6.79 4.87
N ARG A 64 -5.44 -7.13 5.89
CA ARG A 64 -4.48 -6.26 6.53
C ARG A 64 -3.34 -7.08 7.10
N THR A 65 -2.11 -6.60 6.97
CA THR A 65 -0.93 -7.17 7.63
C THR A 65 -0.16 -6.08 8.36
N LEU A 66 0.79 -6.50 9.20
CA LEU A 66 1.64 -5.64 10.00
C LEU A 66 3.10 -5.87 9.60
N VAL A 67 3.88 -4.79 9.61
CA VAL A 67 5.32 -4.83 9.40
C VAL A 67 6.00 -4.65 10.75
N PHE A 68 6.93 -5.54 11.09
CA PHE A 68 7.63 -5.56 12.37
C PHE A 68 9.10 -5.17 12.20
N PRO A 69 9.75 -4.62 13.24
CA PRO A 69 11.18 -4.29 13.20
C PRO A 69 12.09 -5.53 13.31
N GLY A 70 11.53 -6.70 13.59
CA GLY A 70 12.25 -7.96 13.72
C GLY A 70 11.32 -9.17 13.50
N PRO A 71 11.84 -10.40 13.52
CA PRO A 71 11.08 -11.62 13.22
C PRO A 71 10.19 -12.07 14.39
N SER A 72 9.33 -11.17 14.89
CA SER A 72 8.40 -11.46 15.97
C SER A 72 7.16 -10.59 15.90
N ILE A 73 5.99 -11.23 15.92
CA ILE A 73 4.69 -10.54 15.95
C ILE A 73 4.40 -9.85 17.29
N LYS A 74 5.25 -10.06 18.31
CA LYS A 74 5.12 -9.45 19.63
C LYS A 74 5.77 -8.07 19.71
N LEU A 75 6.54 -7.68 18.69
CA LEU A 75 7.18 -6.38 18.62
C LEU A 75 6.17 -5.30 18.23
N PRO A 76 6.37 -4.03 18.64
CA PRO A 76 5.53 -2.93 18.19
C PRO A 76 5.61 -2.81 16.66
N PRO A 77 4.49 -2.85 15.92
CA PRO A 77 4.48 -2.71 14.48
C PRO A 77 5.02 -1.35 14.02
N LEU A 78 5.80 -1.36 12.94
CA LEU A 78 6.28 -0.14 12.26
C LEU A 78 5.19 0.52 11.43
N GLU A 79 4.37 -0.30 10.77
CA GLU A 79 3.26 0.14 9.93
C GLU A 79 2.27 -1.01 9.72
N ALA A 80 1.08 -0.67 9.21
CA ALA A 80 0.09 -1.63 8.75
C ALA A 80 -0.14 -1.45 7.24
N LEU A 81 -0.30 -2.55 6.53
CA LEU A 81 -0.46 -2.57 5.08
C LEU A 81 -1.79 -3.24 4.72
N PRO A 82 -2.64 -2.58 3.90
CA PRO A 82 -3.90 -3.16 3.45
C PRO A 82 -3.68 -4.20 2.35
N LEU A 83 -4.74 -4.92 2.00
CA LEU A 83 -4.81 -5.79 0.83
C LEU A 83 -4.31 -5.05 -0.42
N GLY A 84 -3.51 -5.71 -1.24
CA GLY A 84 -3.01 -5.16 -2.50
C GLY A 84 -1.81 -4.21 -2.39
N ALA A 85 -1.41 -3.80 -1.17
CA ALA A 85 -0.16 -3.08 -0.97
C ALA A 85 1.04 -3.90 -1.51
N ARG A 86 1.99 -3.25 -2.15
CA ARG A 86 3.09 -3.89 -2.87
C ARG A 86 4.43 -3.66 -2.19
N LEU A 87 5.23 -4.72 -2.11
CA LEU A 87 6.51 -4.75 -1.42
C LEU A 87 7.59 -5.39 -2.30
N ALA A 88 8.78 -4.82 -2.28
CA ALA A 88 9.98 -5.53 -2.71
C ALA A 88 10.42 -6.42 -1.55
N VAL A 89 10.32 -7.73 -1.71
CA VAL A 89 10.85 -8.70 -0.74
C VAL A 89 12.29 -9.00 -1.10
N ALA A 90 13.21 -8.77 -0.16
CA ALA A 90 14.63 -9.03 -0.34
C ALA A 90 14.96 -10.51 -0.14
N ARG A 91 14.27 -11.17 0.81
CA ARG A 91 14.42 -12.60 1.09
C ARG A 91 13.24 -13.15 1.88
N MET A 92 13.02 -14.45 1.77
CA MET A 92 12.05 -15.19 2.57
C MET A 92 12.76 -15.86 3.75
N GLU A 93 12.26 -15.63 4.97
CA GLU A 93 12.77 -16.21 6.22
C GLU A 93 11.58 -16.73 7.05
N PRO A 94 10.98 -17.88 6.69
CA PRO A 94 9.77 -18.36 7.34
C PRO A 94 9.89 -18.36 8.88
N PRO A 95 8.90 -17.83 9.61
CA PRO A 95 7.55 -17.49 9.14
C PRO A 95 7.38 -16.08 8.55
N PHE A 96 8.46 -15.32 8.35
CA PHE A 96 8.44 -13.96 7.82
C PHE A 96 9.03 -13.84 6.41
N ALA A 97 8.70 -12.74 5.74
CA ALA A 97 9.40 -12.21 4.60
C ALA A 97 10.09 -10.91 5.03
N VAL A 98 11.28 -10.65 4.52
CA VAL A 98 12.02 -9.43 4.83
C VAL A 98 11.91 -8.48 3.64
N ALA A 99 11.25 -7.35 3.85
CA ALA A 99 11.15 -6.29 2.85
C ALA A 99 12.51 -5.65 2.60
N ALA A 100 12.73 -5.12 1.40
CA ALA A 100 13.97 -4.42 1.03
C ALA A 100 14.28 -3.20 1.94
N GLY A 101 13.25 -2.64 2.60
CA GLY A 101 13.40 -1.58 3.61
C GLY A 101 13.72 -2.09 5.02
N GLY A 102 13.95 -3.39 5.22
CA GLY A 102 14.32 -4.01 6.50
C GLY A 102 13.15 -4.52 7.37
N GLY A 103 11.91 -4.20 7.02
CA GLY A 103 10.73 -4.65 7.78
C GLY A 103 10.40 -6.12 7.58
N PHE A 104 9.91 -6.77 8.65
CA PHE A 104 9.51 -8.18 8.66
C PHE A 104 7.98 -8.28 8.53
N VAL A 105 7.49 -9.04 7.55
CA VAL A 105 6.06 -9.23 7.30
C VAL A 105 5.73 -10.71 7.37
N PRO A 106 4.64 -11.17 8.03
CA PRO A 106 4.27 -12.58 8.02
C PRO A 106 4.16 -13.11 6.59
N ALA A 107 4.96 -14.11 6.23
CA ALA A 107 5.11 -14.59 4.86
C ALA A 107 3.77 -15.06 4.27
N ARG A 108 2.95 -15.71 5.10
CA ARG A 108 1.61 -16.20 4.74
C ARG A 108 0.60 -15.09 4.37
N HIS A 109 0.89 -13.83 4.68
CA HIS A 109 0.03 -12.70 4.30
C HIS A 109 0.43 -12.10 2.94
N LEU A 110 1.46 -12.64 2.29
CA LEU A 110 1.96 -12.18 1.00
C LEU A 110 1.69 -13.22 -0.08
N ALA A 111 1.48 -12.71 -1.29
CA ALA A 111 1.42 -13.48 -2.52
C ALA A 111 2.41 -12.88 -3.53
N SER A 112 2.81 -13.67 -4.53
CA SER A 112 3.58 -13.12 -5.66
C SER A 112 2.72 -12.09 -6.43
N LEU A 113 3.35 -11.19 -7.18
CA LEU A 113 2.59 -10.19 -7.94
C LEU A 113 1.63 -10.81 -8.96
N ASP A 114 2.06 -11.89 -9.61
CA ASP A 114 1.33 -12.56 -10.71
C ASP A 114 0.23 -13.51 -10.23
N GLU A 115 0.25 -13.88 -8.95
CA GLU A 115 -0.76 -14.75 -8.35
C GLU A 115 -2.12 -14.04 -8.33
N LYS A 116 -3.17 -14.70 -8.82
CA LYS A 116 -4.52 -14.13 -8.89
C LYS A 116 -5.46 -14.95 -8.03
N GLU A 117 -6.35 -14.26 -7.34
CA GLU A 117 -7.50 -14.88 -6.69
C GLU A 117 -8.43 -15.43 -7.80
N SER A 118 -8.85 -16.68 -7.63
CA SER A 118 -9.74 -17.35 -8.60
C SER A 118 -11.20 -16.92 -8.45
N ASP A 119 -11.56 -16.38 -7.29
CA ASP A 119 -12.92 -15.97 -6.94
C ASP A 119 -12.92 -14.55 -6.35
N PHE A 120 -13.30 -13.57 -7.17
CA PHE A 120 -13.39 -12.19 -6.74
C PHE A 120 -14.58 -11.92 -5.81
N VAL A 121 -15.61 -12.77 -5.82
CA VAL A 121 -16.76 -12.68 -4.91
C VAL A 121 -16.30 -13.07 -3.51
N ALA A 122 -15.59 -14.20 -3.39
CA ALA A 122 -15.01 -14.63 -2.12
C ALA A 122 -14.02 -13.61 -1.55
N VAL A 123 -13.29 -12.86 -2.39
CA VAL A 123 -12.45 -11.75 -1.93
C VAL A 123 -13.30 -10.57 -1.42
N ALA A 124 -14.36 -10.19 -2.14
CA ALA A 124 -15.26 -9.11 -1.73
C ALA A 124 -15.97 -9.41 -0.41
N GLU A 125 -16.39 -10.66 -0.18
CA GLU A 125 -17.02 -11.10 1.06
C GLU A 125 -16.11 -10.93 2.29
N ARG A 126 -14.78 -10.93 2.11
CA ARG A 126 -13.82 -10.65 3.20
C ARG A 126 -13.99 -9.23 3.75
N PHE A 127 -14.56 -8.30 2.99
CA PHE A 127 -14.81 -6.91 3.40
C PHE A 127 -16.20 -6.68 4.01
N LEU A 128 -17.00 -7.72 4.25
CA LEU A 128 -18.30 -7.55 4.92
C LEU A 128 -18.13 -6.86 6.28
N GLY A 129 -18.86 -5.76 6.48
CA GLY A 129 -18.78 -4.93 7.67
C GLY A 129 -17.73 -3.80 7.61
N ALA A 130 -16.94 -3.70 6.53
CA ALA A 130 -16.08 -2.55 6.31
C ALA A 130 -16.94 -1.28 6.15
N PRO A 131 -16.61 -0.18 6.86
CA PRO A 131 -17.36 1.06 6.73
C PRO A 131 -17.12 1.69 5.35
N TYR A 132 -18.15 2.32 4.81
CA TYR A 132 -18.02 3.10 3.59
C TYR A 132 -17.17 4.36 3.83
N LEU A 133 -16.19 4.58 2.95
CA LEU A 133 -15.41 5.80 2.86
C LEU A 133 -15.46 6.31 1.41
N TRP A 134 -15.94 7.54 1.22
CA TRP A 134 -15.84 8.19 -0.08
C TRP A 134 -14.38 8.34 -0.49
N GLY A 135 -14.02 7.87 -1.69
CA GLY A 135 -12.65 7.83 -2.19
C GLY A 135 -11.77 6.74 -1.55
N GLY A 136 -12.32 5.86 -0.72
CA GLY A 136 -11.59 4.75 -0.10
C GLY A 136 -11.20 3.67 -1.12
N LYS A 137 -9.96 3.18 -1.01
CA LYS A 137 -9.39 2.08 -1.84
C LYS A 137 -8.63 1.07 -0.95
N THR A 138 -8.94 1.02 0.34
CA THR A 138 -8.19 0.25 1.36
C THR A 138 -9.06 -0.58 2.30
#